data_AF-A0A9D1LZK2-F1
#
_entry.id   AF-A0A9D1LZK2-F1
#
_cell.length_a   1.000
_cell.length_b   1.000
_cell.length_c   1.000
_cell.angle_alpha   90.00
_cell.angle_beta   90.00
_cell.angle_gamma   90.00
#
_symmetry.space_group_name_H-M   'P 1'
#
loop_
_entity.id
_entity.type
_entity.pdbx_description
1 polymer ?
#
loop_
_entity_poly.entity_id
_entity_poly.type
_entity_poly.pdbx_seq_one_letter_code
_entity_poly.pdbx_strand_id
1 'polypeptide(L)'
;MDITEKLITSLTVLLTGLVVVFAVLFILIGIIKGCGIIVTKFENMVKEKKAQKETASAKPVAPVQQKPVQVTETAESGISDEIVAVIAAAVDAMYGSSGKARIKSIKKSDNSRSAWSKAGILDNTRPF
;
A
#
# COMPACT_ATOMS: atom_id res chain seq x y z
N MET A 1 -47.61 -9.19 8.33
CA MET A 1 -46.67 -8.06 8.18
C MET A 1 -47.43 -6.97 7.45
N ASP A 2 -47.96 -6.04 8.23
CA ASP A 2 -48.76 -4.92 7.76
C ASP A 2 -47.98 -4.04 6.78
N ILE A 3 -48.69 -3.42 5.85
CA ILE A 3 -48.12 -2.62 4.76
C ILE A 3 -47.21 -1.51 5.31
N THR A 4 -47.56 -0.95 6.47
CA THR A 4 -46.78 0.06 7.19
C THR A 4 -45.37 -0.41 7.57
N GLU A 5 -45.21 -1.66 8.03
CA GLU A 5 -43.90 -2.24 8.37
C GLU A 5 -43.01 -2.38 7.11
N LYS A 6 -43.62 -2.74 5.97
CA LYS A 6 -42.91 -2.83 4.69
C LYS A 6 -42.46 -1.46 4.19
N LEU A 7 -43.30 -0.43 4.37
CA LEU A 7 -42.96 0.95 4.03
C LEU A 7 -41.80 1.47 4.88
N ILE A 8 -41.84 1.28 6.20
CA ILE A 8 -40.75 1.68 7.09
C ILE A 8 -39.46 0.96 6.70
N THR A 9 -39.51 -0.35 6.46
CA THR A 9 -38.34 -1.13 6.03
C THR A 9 -37.77 -0.62 4.70
N SER A 10 -38.61 -0.37 3.71
CA SER A 10 -38.16 0.16 2.41
C SER A 10 -37.56 1.57 2.53
N LEU A 11 -38.11 2.43 3.39
CA LEU A 11 -37.60 3.75 3.66
C LEU A 11 -36.24 3.70 4.36
N THR A 12 -36.07 2.82 5.34
CA THR A 12 -34.78 2.60 6.01
C THR A 12 -33.73 2.09 5.03
N VAL A 13 -34.06 1.12 4.16
CA VAL A 13 -33.13 0.62 3.14
C VAL A 13 -32.73 1.73 2.17
N LEU A 14 -33.68 2.57 1.75
CA LEU A 14 -33.41 3.72 0.90
C LEU A 14 -32.48 4.75 1.58
N LEU A 15 -32.76 5.10 2.84
CA LEU A 15 -31.90 5.99 3.62
C LEU A 15 -30.49 5.39 3.80
N THR A 16 -30.42 4.10 4.12
CA THR A 16 -29.13 3.42 4.34
C THR A 16 -28.34 3.35 3.04
N GLY A 17 -28.98 3.09 1.91
CA GLY A 17 -28.37 3.14 0.59
C GLY A 17 -27.86 4.53 0.24
N LEU A 18 -28.64 5.59 0.51
CA LEU A 18 -28.21 6.98 0.33
C LEU A 18 -26.95 7.29 1.15
N VAL A 19 -26.94 6.92 2.43
CA VAL A 19 -25.78 7.11 3.32
C VAL A 19 -24.55 6.35 2.83
N VAL A 20 -24.72 5.09 2.41
CA VAL A 20 -23.62 4.26 1.88
C VAL A 20 -23.03 4.87 0.60
N VAL A 21 -23.87 5.35 -0.32
CA VAL A 21 -23.41 6.00 -1.56
C VAL A 21 -22.62 7.27 -1.24
N PHE A 22 -23.11 8.11 -0.33
CA PHE A 22 -22.37 9.30 0.12
C PHE A 22 -21.04 8.94 0.78
N ALA A 23 -21.02 7.92 1.65
CA ALA A 23 -19.79 7.48 2.31
C ALA A 23 -18.72 7.03 1.31
N VAL A 24 -19.10 6.24 0.30
CA VAL A 24 -18.20 5.81 -0.79
C VAL A 24 -17.68 7.01 -1.58
N LEU A 25 -18.55 7.96 -1.91
CA LEU A 25 -18.17 9.17 -2.66
C LEU A 25 -17.17 10.03 -1.86
N PHE A 26 -17.44 10.26 -0.57
CA PHE A 26 -16.54 11.00 0.32
C PHE A 26 -15.18 10.30 0.47
N ILE A 27 -15.16 8.97 0.59
CA ILE A 27 -13.91 8.19 0.62
C ILE A 27 -13.10 8.42 -0.66
N LEU A 28 -13.73 8.35 -1.84
CA LEU A 28 -13.06 8.49 -3.13
C LEU A 28 -12.50 9.90 -3.32
N ILE A 29 -13.30 10.91 -3.01
CA ILE A 29 -12.90 12.33 -3.06
C ILE A 29 -11.75 12.59 -2.09
N GLY A 30 -11.81 12.00 -0.89
CA GLY A 30 -10.75 12.08 0.12
C GLY A 30 -9.42 11.53 -0.37
N ILE A 31 -9.42 10.35 -1.00
CA ILE A 31 -8.21 9.73 -1.57
C ILE A 31 -7.62 10.60 -2.67
N ILE A 32 -8.44 11.12 -3.59
CA ILE A 32 -7.99 11.98 -4.70
C ILE A 32 -7.39 13.29 -4.15
N LYS A 33 -8.05 13.92 -3.16
CA LYS A 33 -7.49 15.11 -2.50
C LYS A 33 -6.22 14.82 -1.74
N GLY A 34 -6.13 13.67 -1.05
CA GLY A 34 -4.93 13.23 -0.36
C GLY A 34 -3.73 13.12 -1.30
N CYS A 35 -3.89 12.40 -2.42
CA CYS A 35 -2.87 12.29 -3.45
C CYS A 35 -2.49 13.66 -4.04
N GLY A 36 -3.46 14.52 -4.33
CA GLY A 36 -3.20 15.88 -4.81
C GLY A 36 -2.42 16.76 -3.81
N ILE A 37 -2.73 16.67 -2.52
CA ILE A 37 -2.02 17.40 -1.46
C ILE A 37 -0.59 16.86 -1.27
N ILE A 38 -0.40 15.54 -1.36
CA ILE A 38 0.92 14.92 -1.17
C ILE A 38 1.85 15.25 -2.34
N VAL A 39 1.35 15.20 -3.57
CA VAL A 39 2.13 15.57 -4.77
C VAL A 39 2.50 17.05 -4.75
N THR A 40 1.56 17.94 -4.44
CA THR A 40 1.86 19.39 -4.34
C THR A 40 2.84 19.70 -3.21
N LYS A 41 2.78 18.99 -2.08
CA LYS A 41 3.80 19.11 -1.02
C LYS A 41 5.19 18.65 -1.49
N PHE A 42 5.29 17.56 -2.25
CA PHE A 42 6.55 17.08 -2.80
C PHE A 42 7.14 18.05 -3.84
N GLU A 43 6.32 18.60 -4.73
CA GLU A 43 6.78 19.57 -5.72
C GLU A 43 7.32 20.86 -5.08
N ASN A 44 6.70 21.34 -3.99
CA ASN A 44 7.18 22.52 -3.27
C ASN A 44 8.53 22.28 -2.58
N MET A 45 8.75 21.09 -2.00
CA MET A 45 10.06 20.73 -1.43
C MET A 45 11.15 20.56 -2.51
N VAL A 46 10.81 20.10 -3.71
CA VAL A 46 11.75 20.00 -4.84
C VAL A 46 12.12 21.39 -5.38
N LYS A 47 11.19 22.35 -5.38
CA LYS A 47 11.47 23.74 -5.75
C LYS A 47 12.38 24.45 -4.73
N GLU A 48 12.18 24.25 -3.43
CA GLU A 48 13.10 24.77 -2.40
C GLU A 48 14.49 24.14 -2.48
N LYS A 49 14.60 22.83 -2.75
CA LYS A 49 15.91 22.17 -2.92
C LYS A 49 16.65 22.56 -4.19
N LYS A 50 15.97 23.03 -5.24
CA LYS A 50 16.62 23.60 -6.43
C LYS A 50 17.18 25.01 -6.18
N ALA A 51 16.54 25.81 -5.34
CA ALA A 51 17.04 27.14 -4.97
C ALA A 51 18.28 27.08 -4.06
N GLN A 52 18.44 26.01 -3.27
CA GLN A 52 19.58 25.85 -2.35
C GLN A 52 20.81 25.19 -3.00
N LYS A 53 20.70 24.64 -4.22
CA LYS A 53 21.84 24.00 -4.92
C LYS A 53 22.71 24.98 -5.73
N GLU A 54 22.25 26.21 -5.94
CA GLU A 54 23.04 27.26 -6.64
C GLU A 54 23.98 28.07 -5.73
N THR A 55 23.88 27.95 -4.40
CA THR A 55 24.73 28.72 -3.47
C THR A 55 25.89 27.93 -2.86
N ALA A 56 26.11 26.67 -3.25
CA ALA A 56 27.18 25.83 -2.69
C ALA A 56 28.33 25.54 -3.67
N SER A 57 28.47 26.30 -4.76
CA SER A 57 29.66 26.26 -5.62
C SER A 57 30.60 27.43 -5.30
N ALA A 58 31.14 27.45 -4.09
CA ALA A 58 32.23 28.35 -3.73
C ALA A 58 33.20 27.68 -2.73
N LYS A 59 34.15 26.94 -3.30
CA LYS A 59 35.55 26.81 -2.82
C LYS A 59 35.81 25.97 -1.54
N PRO A 60 37.06 25.56 -1.25
CA PRO A 60 37.49 24.15 -1.33
C PRO A 60 38.13 23.59 -0.03
N VAL A 61 38.46 22.29 -0.06
CA VAL A 61 39.43 21.55 0.79
C VAL A 61 38.98 21.16 2.21
N ALA A 62 38.83 19.85 2.46
CA ALA A 62 39.62 19.06 3.44
C ALA A 62 38.91 17.72 3.79
N PRO A 63 39.62 16.58 3.85
CA PRO A 63 39.04 15.27 4.15
C PRO A 63 38.97 15.04 5.66
N VAL A 64 37.79 14.77 6.22
CA VAL A 64 37.66 14.41 7.64
C VAL A 64 36.77 13.19 7.82
N GLN A 65 37.46 12.06 7.96
CA GLN A 65 37.21 10.93 8.88
C GLN A 65 35.81 10.31 8.93
N GLN A 66 35.75 9.14 8.27
CA GLN A 66 34.78 8.08 8.47
C GLN A 66 34.76 7.62 9.95
N LYS A 67 33.57 7.66 10.56
CA LYS A 67 33.23 6.87 11.74
C LYS A 67 32.09 5.92 11.35
N PRO A 68 32.25 4.59 11.46
CA PRO A 68 31.26 3.65 10.96
C PRO A 68 30.09 3.56 11.94
N VAL A 69 28.96 4.18 11.58
CA VAL A 69 27.65 3.75 12.07
C VAL A 69 27.31 2.52 11.23
N GLN A 70 27.16 1.40 11.92
CA GLN A 70 26.81 0.11 11.34
C GLN A 70 25.46 0.22 10.65
N VAL A 71 25.52 0.44 9.36
CA VAL A 71 24.44 0.17 8.42
C VAL A 71 24.38 -1.35 8.33
N THR A 72 23.49 -1.99 9.08
CA THR A 72 23.03 -3.34 8.72
C THR A 72 22.06 -3.19 7.55
N GLU A 73 22.66 -2.88 6.40
CA GLU A 73 22.16 -3.19 5.07
C GLU A 73 21.95 -4.71 5.02
N THR A 74 20.76 -5.16 5.42
CA THR A 74 20.25 -6.45 4.97
C THR A 74 19.03 -6.16 4.11
N ALA A 75 19.34 -5.54 2.96
CA ALA A 75 18.42 -5.29 1.87
C ALA A 75 19.01 -5.93 0.60
N GLU A 76 19.05 -7.27 0.56
CA GLU A 76 19.37 -8.02 -0.66
C GLU A 76 18.26 -9.05 -0.93
N SER A 77 17.01 -8.58 -0.86
CA SER A 77 15.87 -9.32 -1.42
C SER A 77 14.71 -8.41 -1.83
N GLY A 78 14.94 -7.18 -2.30
CA GLY A 78 13.91 -6.32 -2.92
C GLY A 78 12.61 -6.07 -2.11
N ILE A 79 12.60 -6.42 -0.83
CA ILE A 79 11.46 -6.32 0.09
C ILE A 79 12.04 -5.70 1.37
N SER A 80 11.65 -4.45 1.64
CA SER A 80 12.11 -3.71 2.81
C SER A 80 11.50 -4.27 4.09
N ASP A 81 12.21 -4.13 5.21
CA ASP A 81 11.77 -4.60 6.54
C ASP A 81 10.42 -3.97 6.96
N GLU A 82 10.17 -2.73 6.55
CA GLU A 82 8.87 -2.05 6.73
C GLU A 82 7.71 -2.84 6.11
N ILE A 83 7.91 -3.38 4.90
CA ILE A 83 6.89 -4.15 4.18
C ILE A 83 6.66 -5.48 4.89
N VAL A 84 7.74 -6.11 5.38
CA VAL A 84 7.66 -7.36 6.15
C VAL A 84 6.90 -7.14 7.46
N ALA A 85 7.16 -6.05 8.17
CA ALA A 85 6.47 -5.70 9.41
C ALA A 85 4.97 -5.43 9.20
N VAL A 86 4.62 -4.69 8.14
CA VAL A 86 3.21 -4.43 7.77
C VAL A 86 2.48 -5.73 7.45
N ILE A 87 3.09 -6.63 6.67
CA ILE A 87 2.50 -7.94 6.35
C ILE A 87 2.36 -8.79 7.62
N ALA A 88 3.37 -8.82 8.49
CA ALA A 88 3.32 -9.55 9.76
C ALA A 88 2.20 -9.05 10.68
N ALA A 89 2.03 -7.73 10.80
CA ALA A 89 0.93 -7.12 11.56
C ALA A 89 -0.44 -7.44 10.96
N ALA A 90 -0.58 -7.43 9.63
CA ALA A 90 -1.82 -7.81 8.96
C ALA A 90 -2.19 -9.28 9.21
N VAL A 91 -1.21 -10.19 9.16
CA VAL A 91 -1.43 -11.61 9.47
C VAL A 91 -1.80 -11.82 10.94
N ASP A 92 -1.16 -11.10 11.85
CA ASP A 92 -1.52 -11.12 13.28
C ASP A 92 -2.94 -10.59 13.50
N ALA A 93 -3.35 -9.52 12.82
CA ALA A 93 -4.73 -9.03 12.88
C ALA A 93 -5.76 -10.03 12.32
N MET A 94 -5.39 -10.79 11.28
CA MET A 94 -6.28 -11.77 10.63
C MET A 94 -6.39 -13.10 11.39
N TYR A 95 -5.28 -13.58 11.96
CA TYR A 95 -5.18 -14.92 12.58
C TYR A 95 -4.91 -14.87 14.09
N GLY A 96 -4.95 -13.67 14.69
CA GLY A 96 -4.50 -13.31 16.03
C GLY A 96 -5.25 -13.90 17.19
N SER A 97 -5.13 -15.21 17.38
CA SER A 97 -5.49 -15.86 18.63
C SER A 97 -4.65 -17.10 18.94
N SER A 98 -3.88 -17.64 17.98
CA SER A 98 -3.11 -18.87 18.20
C SER A 98 -1.60 -18.65 18.06
N GLY A 99 -0.99 -18.22 19.16
CA GLY A 99 0.46 -18.31 19.38
C GLY A 99 1.33 -17.27 18.68
N LYS A 100 2.53 -17.08 19.23
CA LYS A 100 3.54 -16.13 18.73
C LYS A 100 4.04 -16.55 17.34
N ALA A 101 3.47 -15.97 16.29
CA ALA A 101 3.92 -16.22 14.92
C ALA A 101 5.33 -15.64 14.70
N ARG A 102 6.21 -16.42 14.05
CA ARG A 102 7.57 -15.99 13.68
C ARG A 102 7.79 -16.25 12.20
N ILE A 103 8.43 -15.30 11.52
CA ILE A 103 8.82 -15.43 10.12
C ILE A 103 9.98 -16.43 10.05
N LYS A 104 9.79 -17.55 9.33
CA LYS A 104 10.81 -18.60 9.20
C LYS A 104 11.68 -18.45 7.97
N SER A 105 11.12 -18.00 6.85
CA SER A 105 11.87 -17.71 5.62
C SER A 105 11.04 -16.83 4.70
N ILE A 106 11.68 -15.90 4.00
CA ILE A 106 11.09 -15.12 2.92
C ILE A 106 11.66 -15.66 1.61
N LYS A 107 10.80 -16.19 0.75
CA LYS A 107 11.18 -16.64 -0.59
C LYS A 107 10.21 -16.04 -1.57
N LYS A 108 10.71 -15.62 -2.74
CA LYS A 108 9.83 -15.37 -3.88
C LYS A 108 9.14 -16.69 -4.19
N SER A 109 7.82 -16.68 -4.38
CA SER A 109 7.17 -17.86 -4.95
C SER A 109 7.86 -18.14 -6.27
N ASP A 110 8.16 -19.42 -6.54
CA ASP A 110 8.51 -19.81 -7.90
C ASP A 110 7.42 -19.27 -8.82
N ASN A 111 7.78 -18.82 -10.02
CA ASN A 111 6.86 -18.25 -11.00
C ASN A 111 5.99 -19.38 -11.60
N SER A 112 5.38 -20.18 -10.74
CA SER A 112 4.33 -21.11 -11.07
C SER A 112 3.20 -20.27 -11.62
N ARG A 113 3.01 -20.37 -12.94
CA ARG A 113 1.86 -19.81 -13.65
C ARG A 113 0.62 -19.99 -12.78
N SER A 114 -0.10 -18.88 -12.55
CA SER A 114 -1.31 -18.91 -11.73
C SER A 114 -2.24 -20.02 -12.21
N ALA A 115 -3.07 -20.56 -11.31
CA ALA A 115 -4.02 -21.61 -11.68
C ALA A 115 -4.86 -21.21 -12.91
N TRP A 116 -5.20 -19.93 -13.04
CA TRP A 116 -5.88 -19.35 -14.20
C TRP A 116 -5.03 -19.31 -15.47
N SER A 117 -3.75 -18.94 -15.36
CA SER A 117 -2.82 -18.98 -16.50
C SER A 117 -2.69 -20.41 -17.03
N LYS A 118 -2.53 -21.41 -16.16
CA LYS A 118 -2.46 -22.82 -16.56
C LYS A 118 -3.77 -23.31 -17.20
N ALA A 119 -4.92 -22.94 -16.63
CA ALA A 119 -6.23 -23.31 -17.14
C ALA A 119 -6.46 -22.75 -18.55
N GLY A 120 -6.21 -21.46 -18.77
CA GLY A 120 -6.36 -20.86 -20.09
C GLY A 120 -5.45 -21.48 -21.14
N ILE A 121 -4.21 -21.83 -20.80
CA ILE A 121 -3.30 -22.52 -21.73
C ILE A 121 -3.84 -23.92 -22.05
N LEU A 122 -4.29 -24.67 -21.04
CA LEU A 122 -4.86 -25.99 -21.23
C LEU A 122 -6.09 -25.96 -22.16
N ASP A 123 -6.98 -24.99 -21.99
CA ASP A 123 -8.17 -24.80 -22.81
C ASP A 123 -7.83 -24.38 -24.25
N ASN A 124 -6.84 -23.48 -24.42
CA ASN A 124 -6.39 -23.03 -25.74
C ASN A 124 -5.58 -24.08 -26.52
N THR A 125 -4.95 -25.04 -25.84
CA THR A 125 -4.13 -26.09 -26.47
C THR A 125 -4.82 -27.44 -26.57
N ARG A 126 -6.09 -27.54 -26.16
CA ARG A 126 -6.85 -28.79 -26.31
C ARG A 126 -7.14 -29.04 -27.81
N PRO A 127 -6.81 -30.23 -28.35
CA PRO A 127 -7.17 -30.56 -29.73
C PRO A 127 -8.69 -30.64 -29.89
N PHE A 128 -9.17 -30.27 -31.09
CA PHE A 128 -10.58 -30.34 -31.47
C PHE A 128 -11.02 -31.78 -31.74
#